data_AF-A0ABD0K808-F1
#
_entry.id   AF-A0ABD0K808-F1
#
_cell.length_a   1.000
_cell.length_b   1.000
_cell.length_c   1.000
_cell.angle_alpha   90.00
_cell.angle_beta   90.00
_cell.angle_gamma   90.00
#
_symmetry.space_group_name_H-M   'P 1'
#
loop_
_entity.id
_entity.type
_entity.pdbx_description
1 polymer ?
#
loop_
_entity_poly.entity_id
_entity_poly.type
_entity_poly.pdbx_seq_one_letter_code
_entity_poly.pdbx_strand_id
1 'polypeptide(L)'
;MASQTGPSKDKLAVLEKIESNIALAMQSAGQALHELSKDKPVLKHAEGHTTTFYKTLQEVENGLMQQINYLMQVTTAQPHEGSCYAATKELQMAMHRSEHVKSRLGELEKLKQEHLRQKQGMIRSYSLPEQQR
;
A
#
# COMPACT_ATOMS: atom_id res chain seq x y z
N MET A 1 -10.55 3.84 11.59
CA MET A 1 -10.24 4.00 10.15
C MET A 1 -9.09 4.99 10.06
N ALA A 2 -7.86 4.49 9.97
CA ALA A 2 -6.69 5.32 9.78
C ALA A 2 -6.39 5.34 8.29
N SER A 3 -6.50 6.52 7.67
CA SER A 3 -6.12 6.77 6.30
C SER A 3 -4.61 6.56 6.19
N GLN A 4 -4.18 5.37 5.74
CA GLN A 4 -2.82 5.14 5.26
C GLN A 4 -2.60 6.05 4.05
N THR A 5 -2.08 7.26 4.29
CA THR A 5 -1.33 7.98 3.27
C THR A 5 -0.05 7.18 3.05
N GLY A 6 -0.10 6.27 2.09
CA GLY A 6 0.98 5.31 1.86
C GLY A 6 2.32 5.97 1.50
N PRO A 7 3.43 5.23 1.65
CA PRO A 7 4.80 5.69 1.39
C PRO A 7 5.01 6.31 0.01
N SER A 8 4.11 6.07 -0.95
CA SER A 8 4.10 6.64 -2.29
C SER A 8 4.02 8.17 -2.32
N LYS A 9 3.31 8.84 -1.40
CA LYS A 9 3.19 10.31 -1.40
C LYS A 9 4.50 10.98 -1.02
N ASP A 10 5.17 10.46 0.01
CA ASP A 10 6.47 10.96 0.44
C ASP A 10 7.55 10.70 -0.63
N LYS A 11 7.46 9.57 -1.35
CA LYS A 11 8.36 9.28 -2.47
C LYS A 11 8.15 10.21 -3.66
N LEU A 12 6.90 10.53 -3.98
CA LEU A 12 6.57 11.52 -5.02
C LEU A 12 7.15 12.89 -4.66
N ALA A 13 6.99 13.32 -3.40
CA ALA A 13 7.56 14.58 -2.90
C ALA A 13 9.09 14.62 -2.99
N VAL A 14 9.79 13.48 -2.82
CA VAL A 14 11.25 13.43 -3.03
C VAL A 14 11.60 13.64 -4.51
N LEU A 15 10.85 13.04 -5.44
CA LEU A 15 11.08 13.23 -6.88
C LEU A 15 10.78 14.68 -7.31
N GLU A 16 9.70 15.29 -6.81
CA GLU A 16 9.39 16.71 -7.03
C GLU A 16 10.51 17.62 -6.49
N LYS A 17 11.09 17.28 -5.34
CA LYS A 17 12.25 18.01 -4.81
C LYS A 17 13.49 17.87 -5.70
N ILE A 18 13.75 16.68 -6.24
CA ILE A 18 14.86 16.45 -7.18
C ILE A 18 14.64 17.29 -8.45
N GLU A 19 13.43 17.32 -8.99
CA GLU A 19 13.07 18.13 -10.16
C GLU A 19 13.29 19.63 -9.90
N SER A 20 12.85 20.13 -8.74
CA SER A 20 13.11 21.51 -8.31
C SER A 20 14.60 21.81 -8.22
N ASN A 21 15.40 20.89 -7.67
CA ASN A 21 16.85 21.03 -7.62
C ASN A 21 17.50 21.05 -9.01
N ILE A 22 16.99 20.28 -9.99
CA ILE A 22 17.46 20.36 -11.38
C ILE A 22 17.23 21.76 -11.96
N ALA A 23 16.04 22.34 -11.74
CA ALA A 23 15.74 23.70 -12.19
C ALA A 23 16.68 24.73 -11.55
N LEU A 24 16.95 24.60 -10.24
CA LEU A 24 17.89 25.47 -9.51
C LEU A 24 19.34 25.34 -10.00
N ALA A 25 19.79 24.13 -10.33
CA ALA A 25 21.10 23.90 -10.93
C ALA A 25 21.20 24.61 -12.29
N MET A 26 20.21 24.43 -13.16
CA MET A 26 20.16 25.10 -14.46
C MET A 26 20.13 26.63 -14.33
N GLN A 27 19.36 27.16 -13.39
CA GLN A 27 19.34 28.58 -13.10
C GLN A 27 20.71 29.10 -12.66
N SER A 28 21.40 28.38 -11.77
CA SER A 28 22.73 28.75 -11.27
C SER A 28 23.77 28.74 -12.40
N ALA A 29 23.72 27.73 -13.27
CA ALA A 29 24.58 27.67 -14.47
C ALA A 29 24.29 28.85 -15.42
N GLY A 30 23.02 29.16 -15.66
CA GLY A 30 22.61 30.31 -16.46
C GLY A 30 23.09 31.65 -15.89
N GLN A 31 23.06 31.82 -14.57
CA GLN A 31 23.59 33.01 -13.90
C GLN A 31 25.10 33.12 -14.02
N ALA A 32 25.85 32.01 -13.91
CA ALA A 32 27.29 32.00 -14.12
C ALA A 32 27.64 32.43 -15.55
N LEU A 33 26.98 31.85 -16.56
CA LEU A 33 27.18 32.21 -17.97
C LEU A 33 26.79 33.65 -18.25
N HIS A 34 25.68 34.12 -17.67
CA HIS A 34 25.25 35.51 -17.82
C HIS A 34 26.26 36.50 -17.23
N GLU A 35 26.82 36.22 -16.05
CA GLU A 35 27.87 37.04 -15.44
C GLU A 35 29.12 37.10 -16.34
N LEU A 36 29.54 35.97 -16.90
CA LEU A 36 30.68 35.89 -17.82
C LEU A 36 30.43 36.61 -19.15
N SER A 37 29.17 36.79 -19.55
CA SER A 37 28.81 37.48 -20.79
C SER A 37 28.83 39.02 -20.70
N LYS A 38 29.01 39.58 -19.50
CA LYS A 38 29.04 41.05 -19.28
C LYS A 38 30.32 41.66 -19.83
N ASP A 39 30.28 42.94 -20.20
CA ASP A 39 31.47 43.70 -20.63
C ASP A 39 32.58 43.74 -19.58
N LYS A 40 32.21 43.71 -18.29
CA LYS A 40 33.11 43.63 -17.14
C LYS A 40 32.65 42.54 -16.17
N PRO A 41 33.01 41.27 -16.39
CA PRO A 41 32.62 40.17 -15.53
C PRO A 41 33.19 40.29 -14.12
N VAL A 42 32.39 39.98 -13.11
CA VAL A 42 32.85 39.81 -11.73
C VAL A 42 33.10 38.32 -11.48
N LEU A 43 34.37 37.91 -11.61
CA LEU A 43 34.79 36.50 -11.49
C LEU A 43 34.28 35.83 -10.21
N LYS A 44 34.33 36.53 -9.07
CA LYS A 44 33.85 36.01 -7.78
C LYS A 44 32.35 35.64 -7.80
N HIS A 45 31.53 36.37 -8.55
CA HIS A 45 30.10 36.03 -8.71
C HIS A 45 29.92 34.81 -9.61
N ALA A 46 30.64 34.73 -10.73
CA ALA A 46 30.62 33.58 -11.61
C ALA A 46 31.08 32.29 -10.88
N GLU A 47 32.13 32.38 -10.08
CA GLU A 47 32.61 31.29 -9.22
C GLU A 47 31.57 30.89 -8.16
N GLY A 48 30.90 31.87 -7.55
CA GLY A 48 29.80 31.61 -6.61
C GLY A 48 28.65 30.83 -7.25
N HIS A 49 28.18 31.27 -8.42
CA HIS A 49 27.12 30.57 -9.17
C HIS A 49 27.56 29.17 -9.63
N THR A 50 28.82 29.02 -10.06
CA THR A 50 29.38 27.72 -10.45
C THR A 50 29.46 26.77 -9.26
N THR A 51 29.82 27.27 -8.07
CA THR A 51 29.86 26.48 -6.83
C THR A 51 28.47 26.01 -6.44
N THR A 52 27.47 26.89 -6.52
CA THR A 52 26.06 26.52 -6.26
C THR A 52 25.59 25.47 -7.26
N PHE A 53 25.84 25.65 -8.56
CA PHE A 53 25.54 24.66 -9.59
C PHE A 53 26.13 23.29 -9.24
N TYR A 54 27.42 23.24 -8.91
CA TYR A 54 28.11 21.99 -8.58
C TYR A 54 27.48 21.29 -7.37
N LYS A 55 27.23 22.02 -6.28
CA LYS A 55 26.61 21.46 -5.07
C LYS A 55 25.21 20.94 -5.34
N THR A 56 24.37 21.72 -6.03
CA THR A 56 23.00 21.30 -6.35
C THR A 56 23.00 20.08 -7.28
N LEU A 57 23.94 20.01 -8.23
CA LEU A 57 24.08 18.85 -9.11
C LEU A 57 24.47 17.58 -8.33
N GLN A 58 25.37 17.68 -7.35
CA GLN A 58 25.70 16.58 -6.46
C GLN A 58 24.49 16.11 -5.64
N GLU A 59 23.64 17.03 -5.17
CA GLU A 59 22.40 16.68 -4.46
C GLU A 59 21.42 15.93 -5.38
N VAL A 60 21.27 16.38 -6.63
CA VAL A 60 20.45 15.72 -7.65
C VAL A 60 20.96 14.30 -7.90
N GLU A 61 22.27 14.14 -8.14
CA GLU A 61 22.90 12.84 -8.39
C GLU A 61 22.68 11.86 -7.23
N ASN A 62 22.96 12.31 -6.00
CA ASN A 62 22.74 11.49 -4.80
C ASN A 62 21.27 11.12 -4.61
N GLY A 63 20.36 12.06 -4.84
CA GLY A 63 18.91 11.83 -4.77
C GLY A 63 18.44 10.79 -5.78
N LEU A 64 18.87 10.91 -7.04
CA LEU A 64 18.53 9.95 -8.09
C LEU A 64 19.12 8.57 -7.80
N MET A 65 20.36 8.49 -7.35
CA MET A 65 21.01 7.23 -6.98
C MET A 65 20.23 6.51 -5.87
N GLN A 66 19.75 7.24 -4.85
CA GLN A 66 18.90 6.67 -3.81
C GLN A 66 17.58 6.13 -4.36
N GLN A 67 16.93 6.84 -5.29
CA GLN A 67 15.69 6.37 -5.91
C GLN A 67 15.91 5.15 -6.80
N ILE A 68 17.01 5.10 -7.56
CA ILE A 68 17.39 3.94 -8.37
C ILE A 68 17.64 2.72 -7.48
N ASN A 69 18.42 2.87 -6.41
CA ASN A 69 18.68 1.80 -5.46
C ASN A 69 17.40 1.31 -4.78
N TYR A 70 16.50 2.23 -4.44
CA TYR A 70 15.19 1.88 -3.89
C TYR A 70 14.34 1.10 -4.90
N LEU A 71 14.20 1.61 -6.13
CA LEU A 71 13.46 0.92 -7.19
C LEU A 71 14.06 -0.46 -7.45
N MET A 72 15.38 -0.59 -7.45
CA MET A 72 16.06 -1.88 -7.55
C MET A 72 15.66 -2.80 -6.39
N GLN A 73 15.69 -2.33 -5.15
CA GLN A 73 15.33 -3.11 -3.96
C GLN A 73 13.87 -3.58 -3.99
N VAL A 74 12.93 -2.70 -4.33
CA VAL A 74 11.50 -3.04 -4.33
C VAL A 74 11.06 -3.82 -5.57
N THR A 75 11.77 -3.67 -6.69
CA THR A 75 11.47 -4.41 -7.94
C THR A 75 12.12 -5.80 -7.94
N THR A 76 13.16 -6.04 -7.14
CA THR A 76 13.92 -7.31 -7.17
C THR A 76 13.87 -8.14 -5.90
N ALA A 77 13.51 -7.61 -4.72
CA ALA A 77 13.77 -8.33 -3.45
C ALA A 77 12.74 -8.19 -2.32
N GLN A 78 11.58 -7.56 -2.51
CA GLN A 78 10.54 -7.55 -1.48
C GLN A 78 9.21 -7.97 -2.10
N PRO A 79 8.47 -8.94 -1.51
CA PRO A 79 7.07 -9.12 -1.84
C PRO A 79 6.36 -7.84 -1.41
N HIS A 80 6.31 -6.88 -2.32
CA HIS A 80 5.52 -5.67 -2.20
C HIS A 80 4.12 -6.01 -1.72
N GLU A 81 3.46 -5.06 -1.08
CA GLU A 81 2.10 -5.22 -0.58
C GLU A 81 1.18 -5.89 -1.60
N GLY A 82 1.37 -5.77 -2.93
CA GLY A 82 0.61 -6.53 -3.93
C GLY A 82 0.69 -8.07 -3.83
N SER A 83 1.84 -8.65 -3.52
CA SER A 83 2.01 -10.12 -3.38
C SER A 83 1.46 -10.64 -2.05
N CYS A 84 1.67 -9.88 -0.97
CA CYS A 84 1.23 -10.28 0.37
C CYS A 84 -0.25 -9.92 0.62
N TYR A 85 -0.74 -8.81 0.06
CA TYR A 85 -2.13 -8.37 0.12
C TYR A 85 -3.03 -9.34 -0.63
N ALA A 86 -2.64 -9.81 -1.81
CA ALA A 86 -3.41 -10.81 -2.54
C ALA A 86 -3.61 -12.08 -1.69
N ALA A 87 -2.52 -12.65 -1.16
CA ALA A 87 -2.58 -13.84 -0.30
C ALA A 87 -3.36 -13.59 1.01
N THR A 88 -3.16 -12.44 1.65
CA THR A 88 -3.85 -12.06 2.89
C THR A 88 -5.33 -11.83 2.66
N LYS A 89 -5.70 -11.18 1.54
CA LYS A 89 -7.09 -10.94 1.17
C LYS A 89 -7.78 -12.24 0.78
N GLU A 90 -7.11 -13.10 0.03
CA GLU A 90 -7.59 -14.43 -0.30
C GLU A 90 -7.84 -15.27 0.96
N LEU A 91 -6.90 -15.26 1.91
CA LEU A 91 -7.07 -15.88 3.23
C LEU A 91 -8.26 -15.30 3.99
N GLN A 92 -8.38 -13.98 4.07
CA GLN A 92 -9.50 -13.31 4.75
C GLN A 92 -10.85 -13.70 4.12
N MET A 93 -10.93 -13.75 2.79
CA MET A 93 -12.12 -14.20 2.07
C MET A 93 -12.40 -15.68 2.33
N ALA A 94 -11.38 -16.54 2.35
CA ALA A 94 -11.53 -17.96 2.69
C ALA A 94 -12.05 -18.16 4.12
N MET A 95 -11.56 -17.38 5.08
CA MET A 95 -12.05 -17.39 6.46
C MET A 95 -13.53 -16.98 6.55
N HIS A 96 -13.92 -15.87 5.92
CA HIS A 96 -15.34 -15.44 5.88
C HIS A 96 -16.24 -16.49 5.22
N ARG A 97 -15.80 -17.10 4.13
CA ARG A 97 -16.54 -18.19 3.45
C ARG A 97 -16.69 -19.41 4.37
N SER A 98 -15.63 -19.80 5.07
CA SER A 98 -15.66 -20.90 6.03
C SER A 98 -16.63 -20.64 7.18
N GLU A 99 -16.62 -19.44 7.74
CA GLU A 99 -17.54 -19.03 8.81
C GLU A 99 -19.00 -19.00 8.33
N HIS A 100 -19.25 -18.53 7.11
CA HIS A 100 -20.57 -18.60 6.50
C HIS A 100 -21.07 -20.04 6.36
N VAL A 101 -20.23 -20.96 5.86
CA VAL A 101 -20.58 -22.38 5.74
C VAL A 101 -20.87 -23.00 7.11
N LYS A 102 -20.07 -22.69 8.14
CA LYS A 102 -20.31 -23.16 9.52
C LYS A 102 -21.66 -22.67 10.05
N SER A 103 -22.01 -21.41 9.82
CA SER A 103 -23.30 -20.83 10.21
C SER A 103 -24.46 -21.57 9.54
N ARG A 104 -24.40 -21.80 8.22
CA ARG A 104 -25.43 -22.52 7.46
C ARG A 104 -25.58 -23.98 7.91
N LEU A 105 -24.48 -24.65 8.25
CA LEU A 105 -24.52 -26.00 8.79
C LEU A 105 -25.19 -26.04 10.17
N GLY A 106 -24.92 -25.04 11.02
CA GLY A 106 -25.59 -24.90 12.31
C GLY A 106 -27.10 -24.69 12.18
N GLU A 107 -27.56 -23.90 11.21
CA GLU A 107 -28.99 -23.75 10.89
C GLU A 107 -29.61 -25.08 10.47
N LEU A 108 -28.92 -25.84 9.61
CA LEU A 108 -29.40 -27.13 9.12
C LEU A 108 -29.51 -28.17 10.24
N GLU A 109 -28.56 -28.21 11.16
CA GLU A 109 -28.61 -29.13 12.31
C GLU A 109 -29.79 -28.81 13.24
N LYS A 110 -30.09 -27.52 13.46
CA LYS A 110 -31.28 -27.10 14.20
C LYS A 110 -32.57 -27.56 13.52
N LEU A 111 -32.68 -27.35 12.20
CA LEU A 111 -33.85 -27.78 11.43
C LEU A 111 -34.02 -29.30 11.45
N LYS A 112 -32.91 -30.05 11.38
CA LYS A 112 -32.91 -31.51 11.53
C LYS A 112 -33.47 -31.92 12.90
N GLN A 113 -32.98 -31.31 13.98
CA GLN A 113 -33.45 -31.61 15.34
C GLN A 113 -34.93 -31.29 15.53
N GLU A 114 -35.41 -30.19 14.94
CA GLU A 114 -36.82 -29.84 14.95
C GLU A 114 -37.68 -30.90 14.24
N HIS A 115 -37.30 -31.30 13.03
CA HIS A 115 -38.00 -32.37 12.30
C HIS A 115 -38.00 -33.70 13.07
N LEU A 116 -36.89 -34.08 13.70
CA LEU A 116 -36.83 -35.27 14.55
C LEU A 116 -37.76 -35.17 15.76
N ARG A 117 -37.84 -34.01 16.43
CA ARG A 117 -38.78 -33.78 17.54
C ARG A 117 -40.23 -33.84 17.07
N GLN A 118 -40.56 -33.22 15.94
CA GLN A 118 -41.91 -33.30 15.36
C GLN A 118 -42.29 -34.75 15.05
N LYS A 119 -41.38 -35.53 14.45
CA LYS A 119 -41.60 -36.94 14.15
C LYS A 119 -41.79 -37.80 15.41
N GLN A 120 -41.03 -37.56 16.48
CA GLN A 120 -41.19 -38.24 17.77
C GLN A 120 -42.49 -37.86 18.48
N GLY A 121 -42.90 -36.58 18.43
CA GLY A 121 -44.18 -36.12 18.96
C GLY A 121 -45.37 -36.78 18.25
N MET A 122 -45.27 -36.94 16.93
CA MET A 122 -46.29 -37.61 16.12
C MET A 122 -46.39 -39.11 16.41
N ILE A 123 -45.29 -39.79 16.76
CA ILE A 123 -45.33 -41.21 17.17
C ILE A 123 -45.96 -41.36 18.57
N ARG A 124 -45.68 -40.43 19.49
CA ARG A 124 -46.22 -40.46 20.86
C ARG A 124 -47.72 -40.17 20.92
N SER A 125 -48.28 -39.43 19.96
CA SER A 125 -49.73 -39.21 19.89
C SER A 125 -50.55 -40.45 19.48
N TYR A 126 -49.90 -41.50 18.95
CA TYR A 126 -50.57 -42.76 18.59
C TYR A 126 -50.51 -43.85 19.67
N SER A 127 -49.73 -43.68 20.75
CA SER A 127 -49.76 -44.60 21.89
C SER A 127 -50.91 -44.25 22.84
N LEU A 128 -52.03 -44.98 22.72
CA LEU A 128 -53.20 -44.92 23.61
C LEU A 128 -52.82 -45.26 25.07
N PRO A 129 -53.50 -44.69 26.08
CA PRO A 129 -53.36 -45.15 27.47
C PRO A 129 -53.91 -46.58 27.61
N GLU A 130 -53.09 -47.50 28.11
CA GLU A 130 -53.52 -48.83 28.53
C GLU A 130 -54.63 -48.70 29.57
N GLN A 131 -55.81 -49.20 29.19
CA GLN A 131 -57.01 -49.17 30.02
C GLN A 131 -56.90 -50.28 31.07
N GLN A 132 -56.55 -49.90 32.30
CA GLN A 132 -56.50 -50.76 33.48
C GLN A 132 -57.89 -51.39 33.73
N ARG A 133 -57.92 -52.73 33.74
CA ARG A 133 -59.07 -53.55 34.17
C ARG A 133 -59.13 -53.67 35.68
#